data_AF-A0A0K6FVH4-F1
#
_entry.id   AF-A0A0K6FVH4-F1
#
_cell.length_a   1.000
_cell.length_b   1.000
_cell.length_c   1.000
_cell.angle_alpha   90.00
_cell.angle_beta   90.00
_cell.angle_gamma   90.00
#
_symmetry.space_group_name_H-M   'P 1'
#
loop_
_entity.id
_entity.type
_entity.pdbx_description
1 polymer ?
#
loop_
_entity_poly.entity_id
_entity_poly.type
_entity_poly.pdbx_seq_one_letter_code
_entity_poly.pdbx_strand_id
1 'polypeptide(L)'
;MSQFKELKKEHRGLWSKEDAKKAREVFKDALTKDFNDTYGTDENDLASWQKLCTVLDLNVPDDVESCREQVKSVYVNLVDLIETPYTGKPVKHFKSEAKLSECTKKEEKYFPRDNVNAGDLLKYLLRQIIVPGKGKNYPRRRTKKNPEQLNHSPKAYIKQHNGV
;
A
#
# COMPACT_ATOMS: atom_id res chain seq x y z
N MET A 1 10.28 -1.83 -9.59
CA MET A 1 9.46 -2.68 -10.48
C MET A 1 8.82 -3.75 -9.61
N SER A 2 7.66 -4.29 -9.98
CA SER A 2 7.05 -5.38 -9.20
C SER A 2 7.79 -6.69 -9.41
N GLN A 3 7.81 -7.54 -8.39
CA GLN A 3 8.47 -8.85 -8.46
C GLN A 3 7.99 -9.70 -9.67
N PHE A 4 6.69 -9.63 -10.00
CA PHE A 4 6.15 -10.33 -11.18
C PHE A 4 6.65 -9.78 -12.52
N LYS A 5 6.93 -8.47 -12.59
CA LYS A 5 7.49 -7.88 -13.82
C LYS A 5 8.91 -8.35 -14.04
N GLU A 6 9.69 -8.51 -12.99
CA GLU A 6 11.03 -9.12 -13.07
C GLU A 6 10.93 -10.60 -13.46
N LEU A 7 10.05 -11.37 -12.82
CA LEU A 7 9.81 -12.79 -13.18
C LEU A 7 9.46 -12.95 -14.68
N LYS A 8 8.55 -12.12 -15.20
CA LYS A 8 8.20 -12.12 -16.62
C LYS A 8 9.35 -11.76 -17.55
N LYS A 9 10.22 -10.85 -17.11
CA LYS A 9 11.37 -10.38 -17.90
C LYS A 9 12.45 -11.46 -17.96
N GLU A 10 12.71 -12.13 -16.84
CA GLU A 10 13.66 -13.24 -16.73
C GLU A 10 13.28 -14.43 -17.62
N HIS A 11 11.99 -14.78 -17.66
CA HIS A 11 11.49 -15.93 -18.42
C HIS A 11 10.91 -15.56 -19.81
N ARG A 12 11.27 -14.40 -20.36
CA ARG A 12 10.71 -13.90 -21.63
C ARG A 12 11.03 -14.84 -22.80
N GLY A 13 10.00 -15.36 -23.46
CA GLY A 13 10.12 -16.22 -24.64
C GLY A 13 10.31 -17.72 -24.35
N LEU A 14 10.42 -18.10 -23.07
CA LEU A 14 10.59 -19.49 -22.63
C LEU A 14 9.27 -20.17 -22.21
N TRP A 15 8.24 -19.38 -21.93
CA TRP A 15 6.98 -19.89 -21.39
C TRP A 15 5.89 -19.98 -22.46
N SER A 16 5.18 -21.10 -22.43
CA SER A 16 3.89 -21.22 -23.11
C SER A 16 2.86 -20.24 -22.51
N LYS A 17 1.73 -20.06 -23.20
CA LYS A 17 0.63 -19.24 -22.65
C LYS A 17 0.09 -19.85 -21.37
N GLU A 18 0.11 -21.17 -21.27
CA GLU A 18 -0.34 -21.98 -20.14
C GLU A 18 0.59 -21.78 -18.93
N ASP A 19 1.90 -21.79 -19.14
CA ASP A 19 2.87 -21.54 -18.06
C ASP A 19 2.77 -20.11 -17.53
N ALA A 20 2.63 -19.13 -18.43
CA ALA A 20 2.43 -17.74 -18.05
C ALA A 20 1.13 -17.54 -17.25
N LYS A 21 0.06 -18.29 -17.58
CA LYS A 21 -1.19 -18.28 -16.82
C LYS A 21 -1.00 -18.89 -15.43
N LYS A 22 -0.37 -20.07 -15.34
CA LYS A 22 -0.10 -20.74 -14.05
C LYS A 22 0.77 -19.88 -13.14
N ALA A 23 1.86 -19.34 -13.65
CA ALA A 23 2.76 -18.47 -12.89
C ALA A 23 2.03 -17.21 -12.40
N ARG A 24 1.09 -16.67 -13.19
CA ARG A 24 0.26 -15.54 -12.75
C ARG A 24 -0.67 -15.92 -11.60
N GLU A 25 -1.31 -17.09 -11.63
CA GLU A 25 -2.17 -17.53 -10.53
C GLU A 25 -1.36 -17.80 -9.25
N VAL A 26 -0.23 -18.50 -9.37
CA VAL A 26 0.68 -18.73 -8.23
C VAL A 26 1.16 -17.41 -7.63
N PHE A 27 1.51 -16.43 -8.46
CA PHE A 27 1.92 -15.11 -7.98
C PHE A 27 0.79 -14.36 -7.26
N LYS A 28 -0.46 -14.45 -7.74
CA LYS A 28 -1.61 -13.86 -7.06
C LYS A 28 -1.88 -14.52 -5.70
N ASP A 29 -1.76 -15.84 -5.64
CA ASP A 29 -1.91 -16.58 -4.39
C ASP A 29 -0.82 -16.19 -3.39
N ALA A 30 0.43 -16.07 -3.83
CA ALA A 30 1.54 -15.62 -3.00
C ALA A 30 1.27 -14.22 -2.43
N LEU A 31 0.89 -13.24 -3.26
CA LEU A 31 0.55 -11.89 -2.77
C LEU A 31 -0.58 -11.90 -1.73
N THR A 32 -1.59 -12.75 -1.92
CA THR A 32 -2.73 -12.84 -0.98
C THR A 32 -2.29 -13.44 0.35
N LYS A 33 -1.47 -14.49 0.30
CA LYS A 33 -0.92 -15.15 1.49
C LYS A 33 0.03 -14.23 2.24
N ASP A 34 0.96 -13.58 1.55
CA ASP A 34 1.89 -12.62 2.15
C ASP A 34 1.15 -11.49 2.87
N PHE A 35 0.04 -11.00 2.28
CA PHE A 35 -0.81 -10.02 2.96
C PHE A 35 -1.37 -10.57 4.26
N ASN A 36 -2.02 -11.74 4.20
CA ASN A 36 -2.68 -12.35 5.35
C ASN A 36 -1.68 -12.69 6.46
N ASP A 37 -0.51 -13.22 6.11
CA ASP A 37 0.54 -13.59 7.06
C ASP A 37 1.14 -12.35 7.72
N THR A 38 1.29 -11.25 6.96
CA THR A 38 1.87 -10.01 7.47
C THR A 38 0.88 -9.22 8.32
N TYR A 39 -0.35 -9.05 7.85
CA TYR A 39 -1.32 -8.08 8.39
C TYR A 39 -2.54 -8.71 9.03
N GLY A 40 -2.81 -10.01 8.83
CA GLY A 40 -3.99 -10.69 9.34
C GLY A 40 -5.12 -10.80 8.31
N THR A 41 -6.18 -11.53 8.71
CA THR A 41 -7.35 -11.83 7.86
C THR A 41 -8.65 -11.24 8.39
N ASP A 42 -8.75 -10.97 9.69
CA ASP A 42 -9.97 -10.51 10.35
C ASP A 42 -10.06 -8.98 10.34
N GLU A 43 -11.14 -8.44 9.78
CA GLU A 43 -11.37 -7.00 9.80
C GLU A 43 -11.73 -6.48 11.20
N ASN A 44 -12.08 -7.32 12.16
CA ASN A 44 -12.41 -6.90 13.53
C ASN A 44 -11.21 -6.91 14.47
N ASP A 45 -10.03 -7.36 14.01
CA ASP A 45 -8.82 -7.38 14.82
C ASP A 45 -8.13 -6.01 14.87
N LEU A 46 -8.11 -5.39 16.05
CA LEU A 46 -7.46 -4.10 16.29
C LEU A 46 -5.96 -4.15 15.99
N ALA A 47 -5.26 -5.22 16.36
CA ALA A 47 -3.82 -5.32 16.17
C ALA A 47 -3.43 -5.30 14.69
N SER A 48 -4.21 -5.99 13.85
CA SER A 48 -4.10 -5.96 12.39
C SER A 48 -4.23 -4.54 11.83
N TRP A 49 -5.23 -3.78 12.28
CA TRP A 49 -5.42 -2.40 11.85
C TRP A 49 -4.35 -1.44 12.35
N GLN A 50 -3.89 -1.57 13.59
CA GLN A 50 -2.81 -0.76 14.13
C GLN A 50 -1.49 -0.99 13.39
N LYS A 51 -1.22 -2.25 13.01
CA LYS A 51 -0.07 -2.59 12.15
C LYS A 51 -0.17 -1.92 10.78
N LEU A 52 -1.36 -1.90 10.17
CA LEU A 52 -1.61 -1.17 8.92
C LEU A 52 -1.42 0.35 9.09
N CYS A 53 -1.92 0.95 10.17
CA CYS A 53 -1.67 2.37 10.48
C CYS A 53 -0.16 2.66 10.58
N THR A 54 0.59 1.79 11.26
CA THR A 54 2.03 1.95 11.47
C THR A 54 2.81 1.91 10.15
N VAL A 55 2.58 0.88 9.32
CA VAL A 55 3.31 0.74 8.05
C VAL A 55 2.96 1.82 7.03
N LEU A 56 1.75 2.39 7.16
CA LEU A 56 1.27 3.50 6.33
C LEU A 56 1.63 4.88 6.91
N ASP A 57 2.44 4.95 7.97
CA ASP A 57 2.85 6.21 8.61
C ASP A 57 1.64 7.09 9.01
N LEU A 58 0.62 6.45 9.58
CA LEU A 58 -0.60 7.07 10.09
C LEU A 58 -0.57 7.15 11.63
N ASN A 59 -1.46 7.97 12.20
CA ASN A 59 -1.70 7.89 13.64
C ASN A 59 -2.29 6.51 13.97
N VAL A 60 -1.98 5.98 15.16
CA VAL A 60 -2.41 4.65 15.61
C VAL A 60 -3.43 4.80 16.76
N PRO A 61 -4.74 4.75 16.46
CA PRO A 61 -5.81 4.74 17.47
C PRO A 61 -5.83 3.46 18.30
N ASP A 62 -6.60 3.50 19.38
CA ASP A 62 -6.89 2.40 20.29
C ASP A 62 -8.23 1.69 19.98
N ASP A 63 -8.91 2.06 18.90
CA ASP A 63 -10.14 1.42 18.44
C ASP A 63 -10.13 1.08 16.94
N VAL A 64 -10.91 0.06 16.57
CA VAL A 64 -10.95 -0.51 15.22
C VAL A 64 -11.54 0.48 14.21
N GLU A 65 -12.58 1.23 14.59
CA GLU A 65 -13.31 2.12 13.69
C GLU A 65 -12.43 3.29 13.24
N SER A 66 -11.75 3.94 14.19
CA SER A 66 -10.81 5.03 13.90
C SER A 66 -9.62 4.56 13.05
N CYS A 67 -9.12 3.34 13.26
CA CYS A 67 -8.07 2.80 12.40
C CYS A 67 -8.59 2.57 10.97
N ARG A 68 -9.77 1.94 10.83
CA ARG A 68 -10.44 1.70 9.55
C ARG A 68 -10.61 3.01 8.77
N GLU A 69 -11.08 4.07 9.42
CA GLU A 69 -11.26 5.38 8.80
C GLU A 69 -9.94 5.96 8.27
N GLN A 70 -8.88 5.92 9.08
CA GLN A 70 -7.58 6.44 8.68
C GLN A 70 -7.00 5.68 7.48
N VAL A 71 -7.00 4.36 7.53
CA VAL A 71 -6.50 3.52 6.43
C VAL A 71 -7.36 3.72 5.17
N LYS A 72 -8.68 3.87 5.32
CA LYS A 72 -9.57 4.18 4.19
C LYS A 72 -9.36 5.57 3.59
N SER A 73 -8.84 6.52 4.36
CA SER A 73 -8.59 7.88 3.89
C SER A 73 -7.39 7.99 2.93
N VAL A 74 -6.52 6.97 2.92
CA VAL A 74 -5.36 6.91 2.03
C VAL A 74 -5.59 5.99 0.83
N TYR A 75 -4.93 6.33 -0.26
CA TYR A 75 -4.91 5.55 -1.49
C TYR A 75 -3.51 5.02 -1.69
N VAL A 76 -3.33 3.72 -1.57
CA VAL A 76 -2.03 3.04 -1.70
C VAL A 76 -2.18 1.82 -2.61
N ASN A 77 -1.08 1.39 -3.22
CA ASN A 77 -1.06 0.13 -3.95
C ASN A 77 -0.71 -1.00 -2.97
N LEU A 78 -1.55 -2.04 -2.90
CA LEU A 78 -1.35 -3.16 -1.98
C LEU A 78 -0.12 -4.01 -2.30
N VAL A 79 0.34 -4.02 -3.56
CA VAL A 79 1.62 -4.65 -3.91
C VAL A 79 2.78 -3.90 -3.25
N ASP A 80 2.75 -2.56 -3.29
CA ASP A 80 3.77 -1.74 -2.62
C ASP A 80 3.74 -1.94 -1.10
N LEU A 81 2.54 -2.09 -0.52
CA LEU A 81 2.34 -2.35 0.91
C LEU A 81 3.04 -3.64 1.35
N ILE A 82 2.89 -4.72 0.59
CA ILE A 82 3.52 -6.01 0.89
C ILE A 82 5.02 -6.01 0.59
N GLU A 83 5.47 -5.24 -0.41
CA GLU A 83 6.89 -5.12 -0.73
C GLU A 83 7.66 -4.25 0.28
N THR A 84 6.98 -3.38 1.05
CA THR A 84 7.63 -2.46 2.01
C THR A 84 8.47 -3.17 3.08
N PRO A 85 7.98 -4.21 3.80
CA PRO A 85 8.79 -4.95 4.77
C PRO A 85 10.10 -5.52 4.21
N TYR A 86 10.10 -5.96 2.95
CA TYR A 86 11.27 -6.56 2.31
C TYR A 86 12.23 -5.52 1.72
N THR A 87 11.70 -4.39 1.26
CA THR A 87 12.48 -3.36 0.55
C THR A 87 12.91 -2.19 1.44
N GLY A 88 12.29 -2.04 2.62
CA GLY A 88 12.45 -0.88 3.50
C GLY A 88 11.95 0.44 2.89
N LYS A 89 11.32 0.40 1.70
CA LYS A 89 10.84 1.59 1.01
C LYS A 89 9.47 1.98 1.57
N PRO A 90 9.23 3.27 1.87
CA PRO A 90 7.94 3.70 2.35
C PRO A 90 6.86 3.50 1.27
N VAL A 91 5.66 3.12 1.71
CA VAL A 91 4.50 2.95 0.83
C VAL A 91 4.15 4.30 0.20
N LYS A 92 3.81 4.31 -1.09
CA LYS A 92 3.45 5.53 -1.80
C LYS A 92 1.98 5.89 -1.59
N HIS A 93 1.73 7.08 -1.04
CA HIS A 93 0.38 7.63 -0.86
C HIS A 93 -0.05 8.43 -2.09
N PHE A 94 -1.16 8.03 -2.70
CA PHE A 94 -1.78 8.72 -3.82
C PHE A 94 -2.82 9.74 -3.36
N LYS A 95 -3.04 10.78 -4.17
CA LYS A 95 -3.99 11.85 -3.85
C LYS A 95 -5.45 11.45 -4.07
N SER A 96 -5.72 10.43 -4.88
CA SER A 96 -7.05 9.94 -5.23
C SER A 96 -7.00 8.49 -5.73
N GLU A 97 -8.14 7.82 -5.72
CA GLU A 97 -8.31 6.49 -6.33
C GLU A 97 -7.99 6.51 -7.82
N ALA A 98 -8.35 7.58 -8.54
CA ALA A 98 -8.01 7.74 -9.96
C ALA A 98 -6.50 7.74 -10.20
N LYS A 99 -5.72 8.44 -9.34
CA LYS A 99 -4.26 8.47 -9.47
C LYS A 99 -3.62 7.14 -9.09
N LEU A 100 -4.17 6.47 -8.06
CA LEU A 100 -3.78 5.10 -7.73
C LEU A 100 -4.02 4.16 -8.92
N SER A 101 -5.19 4.24 -9.57
CA SER A 101 -5.53 3.45 -10.76
C SER A 101 -4.54 3.71 -11.91
N GLU A 102 -4.28 4.97 -12.25
CA GLU A 102 -3.35 5.33 -13.33
C GLU A 102 -1.94 4.77 -13.09
N CYS A 103 -1.40 4.97 -11.88
CA CYS A 103 -0.09 4.44 -11.52
C CYS A 103 -0.06 2.92 -11.49
N THR A 104 -1.11 2.27 -10.96
CA THR A 104 -1.22 0.81 -10.94
C THR A 104 -1.22 0.22 -12.35
N LYS A 105 -1.96 0.83 -13.28
CA LYS A 105 -1.99 0.42 -14.69
C LYS A 105 -0.64 0.60 -15.37
N LYS A 106 -0.01 1.76 -15.17
CA LYS A 106 1.30 2.09 -15.74
C LYS A 106 2.41 1.16 -15.24
N GLU A 107 2.39 0.83 -13.96
CA GLU A 107 3.41 -0.01 -13.31
C GLU A 107 3.09 -1.51 -13.37
N GLU A 108 1.88 -1.87 -13.83
CA GLU A 108 1.34 -3.24 -13.87
C GLU A 108 1.28 -3.93 -12.49
N LYS A 109 1.09 -3.15 -11.43
CA LYS A 109 1.05 -3.61 -10.03
C LYS A 109 -0.36 -3.97 -9.55
N TYR A 110 -0.98 -4.94 -10.20
CA TYR A 110 -2.34 -5.34 -9.87
C TYR A 110 -2.38 -6.31 -8.69
N PHE A 111 -3.09 -5.91 -7.63
CA PHE A 111 -3.44 -6.83 -6.57
C PHE A 111 -4.65 -7.69 -6.97
N PRO A 112 -4.64 -9.02 -6.75
CA PRO A 112 -5.77 -9.88 -7.07
C PRO A 112 -7.03 -9.50 -6.28
N ARG A 113 -8.16 -9.34 -6.99
CA ARG A 113 -9.45 -9.03 -6.36
C ARG A 113 -10.25 -10.28 -6.00
N ASP A 114 -10.14 -11.31 -6.84
CA ASP A 114 -10.96 -12.54 -6.76
C ASP A 114 -10.10 -13.74 -6.33
N ASN A 115 -9.35 -13.60 -5.22
CA ASN A 115 -8.56 -14.71 -4.67
C ASN A 115 -9.35 -15.44 -3.57
N VAL A 116 -9.39 -16.77 -3.63
CA VAL A 116 -10.11 -17.61 -2.65
C VAL A 116 -9.53 -17.52 -1.24
N ASN A 117 -8.24 -17.17 -1.12
CA ASN A 117 -7.55 -17.04 0.16
C ASN A 117 -7.72 -15.64 0.77
N ALA A 118 -8.43 -14.71 0.13
CA ALA A 118 -8.56 -13.35 0.64
C ALA A 118 -9.36 -13.31 1.94
N GLY A 119 -8.71 -12.86 3.02
CA GLY A 119 -9.38 -12.55 4.29
C GLY A 119 -10.27 -11.30 4.18
N ASP A 120 -11.14 -11.10 5.16
CA ASP A 120 -12.08 -9.98 5.17
C ASP A 120 -11.37 -8.63 5.33
N LEU A 121 -10.29 -8.59 6.12
CA LEU A 121 -9.40 -7.42 6.21
C LEU A 121 -8.88 -6.98 4.83
N LEU A 122 -8.36 -7.93 4.05
CA LEU A 122 -7.85 -7.66 2.71
C LEU A 122 -8.97 -7.18 1.78
N LYS A 123 -10.12 -7.87 1.77
CA LYS A 123 -11.28 -7.50 0.95
C LYS A 123 -11.72 -6.07 1.22
N TYR A 124 -11.66 -5.64 2.48
CA TYR A 124 -12.00 -4.29 2.90
C TYR A 124 -11.11 -3.19 2.29
N LEU A 125 -9.85 -3.51 1.96
CA LEU A 125 -8.87 -2.57 1.42
C LEU A 125 -8.89 -2.48 -0.12
N LEU A 126 -9.49 -3.45 -0.81
CA LEU A 126 -9.45 -3.55 -2.28
C LEU A 126 -10.19 -2.39 -2.97
N ARG A 127 -9.42 -1.55 -3.66
CA ARG A 127 -9.92 -0.40 -4.45
C ARG A 127 -10.37 -0.77 -5.86
N GLN A 128 -11.14 0.12 -6.50
CA GLN A 128 -11.56 -0.02 -7.90
C GLN A 128 -10.47 0.51 -8.83
N ILE A 129 -9.65 -0.39 -9.37
CA ILE A 129 -8.50 -0.01 -10.21
C ILE A 129 -8.86 0.09 -11.70
N ILE A 130 -9.75 -0.77 -12.23
CA ILE A 130 -10.04 -0.79 -13.67
C ILE A 130 -10.92 0.39 -14.07
N VAL A 131 -12.01 0.60 -13.35
CA VAL A 131 -12.92 1.73 -13.50
C VAL A 131 -13.05 2.39 -12.13
N PRO A 132 -12.18 3.36 -11.78
CA PRO A 132 -12.26 4.03 -10.49
C PRO A 132 -13.53 4.86 -10.41
N GLY A 133 -14.15 4.91 -9.22
CA GLY A 133 -15.31 5.76 -8.99
C GLY A 133 -14.97 7.25 -9.20
N LYS A 134 -15.96 8.07 -9.55
CA LYS A 134 -15.84 9.54 -9.47
C LYS A 134 -15.70 9.88 -7.98
N GLY A 135 -14.47 10.06 -7.52
CA GLY A 135 -14.08 9.91 -6.11
C GLY A 135 -15.00 10.61 -5.10
N LYS A 136 -15.37 9.88 -4.04
CA LYS A 136 -15.82 10.52 -2.79
C LYS A 136 -14.60 11.19 -2.17
N ASN A 137 -14.57 12.52 -2.16
CA ASN A 137 -13.54 13.28 -1.44
C ASN A 137 -13.68 12.99 0.06
N TYR A 138 -12.95 12.01 0.58
CA TYR A 138 -12.74 11.93 2.02
C TYR A 138 -11.85 13.13 2.40
N PRO A 139 -12.36 14.08 3.21
CA PRO A 139 -11.57 15.23 3.60
C PRO A 139 -10.31 14.73 4.32
N ARG A 140 -9.13 15.09 3.80
CA ARG A 140 -7.87 14.89 4.52
C ARG A 140 -8.01 15.59 5.88
N ARG A 141 -7.94 14.85 6.98
CA ARG A 141 -7.74 15.46 8.29
C ARG A 141 -6.40 16.19 8.22
N ARG A 142 -6.44 17.52 8.30
CA ARG A 142 -5.24 18.34 8.50
C ARG A 142 -4.59 17.83 9.79
N THR A 143 -3.44 17.18 9.69
CA THR A 143 -2.57 16.99 10.85
C THR A 143 -2.22 18.40 11.32
N LYS A 144 -2.71 18.78 12.50
CA LYS A 144 -2.19 19.96 13.20
C LYS A 144 -0.73 19.62 13.49
N LYS A 145 0.21 20.24 12.77
CA LYS A 145 1.63 20.16 13.11
C LYS A 145 1.76 20.63 14.56
N ASN A 146 2.27 19.77 15.43
CA ASN A 146 2.64 20.15 16.78
C ASN A 146 3.87 21.08 16.66
N PRO A 147 3.87 22.32 17.20
CA PRO A 147 4.94 23.29 16.98
C PRO A 147 6.33 22.83 17.47
N GLU A 148 6.42 21.79 18.30
CA GLU A 148 7.70 21.29 18.85
C GLU A 148 8.55 20.51 17.84
N GLN A 149 7.99 20.00 16.74
CA GLN A 149 8.75 19.23 15.75
C GLN A 149 9.48 20.08 14.69
N LEU A 150 9.35 21.41 14.71
CA LEU A 150 10.05 22.29 13.76
C LEU A 150 11.55 22.46 14.07
N ASN A 151 11.99 22.08 15.27
CA ASN A 151 13.34 22.42 15.77
C ASN A 151 14.42 21.37 15.45
N HIS A 152 14.08 20.25 14.79
CA HIS A 152 15.04 19.18 14.48
C HIS A 152 15.19 18.90 12.98
N SER A 153 14.84 19.85 12.11
CA SER A 153 15.10 19.71 10.66
C SER A 153 16.58 19.94 10.34
N PRO A 154 17.25 19.03 9.59
CA PRO A 154 18.65 19.20 9.15
C PRO A 154 18.92 20.50 8.35
N LYS A 155 17.86 21.15 7.84
CA LYS A 155 17.95 22.45 7.16
C LYS A 155 18.27 23.63 8.09
N ALA A 156 18.03 23.50 9.40
CA ALA A 156 18.39 24.53 10.38
C ALA A 156 19.90 24.56 10.69
N TYR A 157 20.57 23.41 10.60
CA TYR A 157 21.99 23.27 10.92
C TYR A 157 22.92 23.91 9.88
N ILE A 158 22.51 23.95 8.61
CA ILE A 158 23.32 24.49 7.51
C ILE A 158 23.32 26.04 7.47
N LYS A 159 22.35 26.70 8.14
CA LYS A 159 22.26 28.17 8.16
C LYS A 159 23.13 28.82 9.24
N GLN A 160 23.69 28.06 10.18
CA GLN A 160 24.52 28.58 11.29
C GLN A 160 26.03 28.50 11.05
N HIS A 161 26.50 27.89 9.96
CA HIS A 161 27.94 27.66 9.73
C HIS A 161 28.53 28.17 8.41
N ASN A 162 27.80 28.97 7.62
CA ASN A 162 28.35 29.61 6.41
C ASN A 162 28.05 31.12 6.41
N GLY A 163 28.63 31.83 7.36
CA GLY A 163 28.63 33.28 7.43
C GLY A 163 29.97 33.79 7.97
N VAL A 164 30.98 33.82 7.10
CA VAL A 164 32.08 34.80 7.12
C VAL A 164 32.24 35.29 5.71
#